data_AF-A0A7C1Y3C8-F1
#
_entry.id   AF-A0A7C1Y3C8-F1
#
_cell.length_a   1.000
_cell.length_b   1.000
_cell.length_c   1.000
_cell.angle_alpha   90.00
_cell.angle_beta   90.00
_cell.angle_gamma   90.00
#
_symmetry.space_group_name_H-M   'P 1'
#
loop_
_entity.id
_entity.type
_entity.pdbx_description
1 polymer ?
#
loop_
_entity_poly.entity_id
_entity_poly.type
_entity_poly.pdbx_seq_one_letter_code
_entity_poly.pdbx_strand_id
1 'polypeptide(L)'
;MGIICKAFFAWATMGTSSLLLIWLANCSFVNLSRLSTTTVAEANEPAGQAAPTDDYYAQQKTFVANPFCKACHLDFDEDELALNHELAGIGCERCHGESLRHRSDEGNITPPELMYPKERINPTCMMCHPRHEIEHVEDHQPILETGLSIFENEEPDEEAGHTAKYCTDCHGPDHRMQVRTVRWNKATGEIIK
;
A
#
# COMPACT_ATOMS: atom_id res chain seq x y z
N MET A 1 -31.34 -22.90 -39.65
CA MET A 1 -31.21 -23.83 -40.79
C MET A 1 -30.12 -23.28 -41.70
N GLY A 2 -28.99 -24.00 -41.83
CA GLY A 2 -27.95 -23.77 -42.84
C GLY A 2 -26.85 -22.75 -42.47
N ILE A 3 -25.57 -22.88 -42.82
CA ILE A 3 -24.79 -23.94 -43.48
C ILE A 3 -23.35 -23.82 -42.92
N ILE A 4 -22.75 -24.96 -42.63
CA ILE A 4 -21.35 -25.15 -42.20
C ILE A 4 -20.42 -24.93 -43.40
N CYS A 5 -19.34 -24.18 -43.25
CA CYS A 5 -18.21 -24.24 -44.18
C CYS A 5 -16.92 -24.51 -43.39
N LYS A 6 -16.53 -25.79 -43.37
CA LYS A 6 -15.19 -26.25 -43.00
C LYS A 6 -14.35 -26.25 -44.28
N ALA A 7 -13.16 -25.68 -44.25
CA ALA A 7 -12.10 -26.02 -45.18
C ALA A 7 -10.85 -26.39 -44.38
N PHE A 8 -10.47 -27.65 -44.56
CA PHE A 8 -9.25 -28.31 -44.10
C PHE A 8 -8.13 -28.11 -45.14
N PHE A 9 -6.91 -28.48 -44.73
CA PHE A 9 -5.66 -28.65 -45.50
C PHE A 9 -4.81 -27.37 -45.66
N ALA A 10 -3.49 -27.38 -45.47
CA ALA A 10 -2.54 -28.48 -45.63
C ALA A 10 -1.37 -28.39 -44.65
N TRP A 11 -0.85 -29.57 -44.29
CA TRP A 11 0.45 -29.77 -43.67
C TRP A 11 1.58 -29.57 -44.69
N ALA A 12 2.66 -28.90 -44.29
CA ALA A 12 3.94 -28.94 -44.98
C ALA A 12 5.09 -29.14 -43.96
N THR A 13 5.47 -30.42 -43.84
CA THR A 13 6.81 -31.00 -43.69
C THR A 13 7.99 -30.15 -43.17
N MET A 14 8.53 -30.60 -42.03
CA MET A 14 9.94 -30.93 -41.70
C MET A 14 11.07 -30.36 -42.57
N GLY A 15 12.08 -29.77 -41.92
CA GLY A 15 13.38 -29.52 -42.56
C GLY A 15 14.44 -28.78 -41.73
N THR A 16 15.13 -29.52 -40.85
CA THR A 16 16.59 -29.45 -40.56
C THR A 16 17.28 -28.25 -39.87
N SER A 17 18.19 -28.64 -38.96
CA SER A 17 19.45 -27.99 -38.55
C SER A 17 19.39 -26.78 -37.62
N SER A 18 19.69 -26.96 -36.34
CA SER A 18 21.06 -27.04 -35.80
C SER A 18 21.88 -25.77 -36.07
N LEU A 19 21.78 -24.81 -35.16
CA LEU A 19 22.91 -23.94 -34.78
C LEU A 19 22.65 -23.37 -33.38
N LEU A 20 23.20 -24.08 -32.40
CA LEU A 20 23.56 -23.54 -31.10
C LEU A 20 24.56 -22.40 -31.34
N LEU A 21 24.23 -21.18 -30.93
CA LEU A 21 25.22 -20.15 -30.63
C LEU A 21 24.98 -19.67 -29.20
N ILE A 22 25.77 -20.26 -28.31
CA ILE A 22 25.99 -19.83 -26.94
C ILE A 22 26.69 -18.46 -27.00
N TRP A 23 26.07 -17.42 -26.46
CA TRP A 23 26.71 -16.14 -26.22
C TRP A 23 27.17 -16.12 -24.75
N LEU A 24 28.45 -16.43 -24.52
CA LEU A 24 29.13 -16.25 -23.23
C LEU A 24 30.34 -15.34 -23.45
N ALA A 25 30.25 -14.11 -22.94
CA ALA A 25 31.31 -13.22 -22.45
C ALA A 25 30.61 -11.89 -22.12
N ASN A 26 30.81 -11.22 -20.99
CA ASN A 26 32.11 -10.79 -20.53
C ASN A 26 32.01 -10.31 -19.07
N CYS A 27 32.36 -11.15 -18.10
CA CYS A 27 32.63 -10.73 -16.72
C CYS A 27 34.04 -10.13 -16.68
N SER A 28 34.14 -8.81 -16.82
CA SER A 28 35.37 -8.09 -16.50
C SER A 28 35.46 -7.92 -14.98
N PHE A 29 36.14 -8.87 -14.34
CA PHE A 29 36.68 -8.72 -12.99
C PHE A 29 37.78 -7.64 -13.03
N VAL A 30 37.43 -6.41 -12.64
CA VAL A 30 38.44 -5.38 -12.35
C VAL A 30 38.73 -5.42 -10.85
N ASN A 31 39.88 -6.03 -10.58
CA ASN A 31 40.74 -5.99 -9.41
C ASN A 31 40.43 -4.91 -8.35
N LEU A 32 39.85 -5.36 -7.24
CA LEU A 32 39.78 -4.63 -5.98
C LEU A 32 41.14 -4.75 -5.26
N SER A 33 42.06 -3.82 -5.47
CA SER A 33 43.13 -3.49 -4.50
C SER A 33 44.12 -2.45 -5.04
N ARG A 34 43.76 -1.17 -4.91
CA ARG A 34 44.77 -0.14 -4.60
C ARG A 34 44.17 0.84 -3.59
N LEU A 35 44.65 0.71 -2.35
CA LEU A 35 44.71 1.83 -1.43
C LEU A 35 45.41 3.01 -2.15
N SER A 36 44.82 4.20 -2.05
CA SER A 36 45.57 5.44 -2.07
C SER A 36 44.88 6.43 -1.16
N THR A 37 45.48 6.56 0.01
CA THR A 37 45.36 7.67 0.92
C THR A 37 45.71 8.99 0.22
N THR A 38 45.03 10.05 0.65
CA THR A 38 45.45 11.46 0.56
C THR A 38 45.29 12.13 -0.81
N THR A 39 44.32 13.06 -0.92
CA THR A 39 44.54 14.52 -0.83
C THR A 39 43.23 15.23 -1.18
N VAL A 40 42.78 16.11 -0.28
CA VAL A 40 41.84 17.20 -0.61
C VAL A 40 42.45 18.02 -1.75
N ALA A 41 41.78 18.03 -2.89
CA ALA A 41 41.96 19.02 -3.93
C ALA A 41 40.57 19.41 -4.44
N GLU A 42 40.22 20.62 -4.05
CA GLU A 42 39.06 21.40 -4.45
C GLU A 42 39.03 21.54 -5.98
N ALA A 43 37.98 21.04 -6.60
CA ALA A 43 37.56 21.40 -7.96
C ALA A 43 36.07 21.71 -7.91
N ASN A 44 35.80 22.98 -7.61
CA ASN A 44 34.51 23.61 -7.72
C ASN A 44 34.26 23.93 -9.20
N GLU A 45 33.46 23.12 -9.87
CA GLU A 45 32.87 23.43 -11.18
C GLU A 45 31.34 23.33 -10.98
N PRO A 46 30.56 24.40 -11.20
CA PRO A 46 29.12 24.33 -11.06
C PRO A 46 28.59 23.61 -12.30
N ALA A 47 28.31 22.32 -12.17
CA ALA A 47 27.40 21.66 -13.08
C ALA A 47 26.06 22.39 -12.96
N GLY A 48 25.69 23.14 -14.01
CA GLY A 48 24.37 23.75 -14.10
C GLY A 48 23.32 22.66 -13.99
N GLN A 49 22.74 22.49 -12.80
CA GLN A 49 21.54 21.69 -12.62
C GLN A 49 20.46 22.32 -13.49
N ALA A 50 20.10 21.65 -14.59
CA ALA A 50 18.83 21.89 -15.25
C ALA A 50 17.73 21.77 -14.18
N ALA A 51 16.81 22.73 -14.16
CA ALA A 51 15.67 22.68 -13.25
C ALA A 51 14.97 21.32 -13.40
N PRO A 52 14.63 20.63 -12.29
CA PRO A 52 13.94 19.36 -12.36
C PRO A 52 12.63 19.55 -13.13
N THR A 53 12.42 18.69 -14.13
CA THR A 53 11.21 18.70 -14.96
C THR A 53 10.03 18.15 -14.16
N ASP A 54 8.81 18.46 -14.59
CA ASP A 54 7.59 17.91 -13.97
C ASP A 54 7.59 16.35 -13.96
N ASP A 55 8.25 15.74 -14.95
CA ASP A 55 8.45 14.28 -15.06
C ASP A 55 9.40 13.70 -13.99
N TYR A 56 10.39 14.49 -13.55
CA TYR A 56 11.31 14.08 -12.47
C TYR A 56 10.58 13.90 -11.13
N TYR A 57 9.62 14.77 -10.84
CA TYR A 57 8.77 14.65 -9.65
C TYR A 57 7.66 13.60 -9.84
N ALA A 58 7.17 13.39 -11.06
CA ALA A 58 6.20 12.33 -11.35
C ALA A 58 6.77 10.91 -11.13
N GLN A 59 8.09 10.74 -11.23
CA GLN A 59 8.73 9.42 -11.09
C GLN A 59 9.14 9.08 -9.64
N GLN A 60 9.15 10.03 -8.71
CA GLN A 60 9.29 9.70 -7.29
C GLN A 60 7.95 9.24 -6.72
N LYS A 61 7.46 8.09 -7.21
CA LYS A 61 6.44 7.33 -6.49
C LYS A 61 7.06 6.99 -5.13
N THR A 62 6.61 7.67 -4.07
CA THR A 62 7.07 7.38 -2.72
C THR A 62 6.84 5.90 -2.46
N PHE A 63 7.90 5.21 -2.02
CA PHE A 63 7.78 3.80 -1.70
C PHE A 63 6.79 3.64 -0.55
N VAL A 64 5.74 2.84 -0.75
CA VAL A 64 4.83 2.39 0.30
C VAL A 64 5.07 0.92 0.58
N ALA A 65 4.94 0.51 1.84
CA ALA A 65 5.31 -0.83 2.28
C ALA A 65 4.21 -1.89 2.07
N ASN A 66 3.12 -1.54 1.37
CA ASN A 66 1.95 -2.40 1.08
C ASN A 66 2.31 -3.83 0.64
N PRO A 67 3.29 -4.08 -0.25
CA PRO A 67 3.62 -5.44 -0.69
C PRO A 67 3.98 -6.40 0.45
N PHE A 68 4.54 -5.91 1.57
CA PHE A 68 4.83 -6.76 2.72
C PHE A 68 3.59 -7.17 3.49
N CYS A 69 2.56 -6.32 3.53
CA CYS A 69 1.29 -6.61 4.19
C CYS A 69 0.41 -7.53 3.33
N LYS A 70 0.38 -7.26 2.02
CA LYS A 70 -0.40 -7.99 1.01
C LYS A 70 0.02 -9.46 0.88
N ALA A 71 1.25 -9.81 1.24
CA ALA A 71 1.73 -11.20 1.26
C ALA A 71 0.82 -12.15 2.08
N CYS A 72 0.20 -11.65 3.16
CA CYS A 72 -0.76 -12.40 3.97
C CYS A 72 -2.19 -11.86 3.88
N HIS A 73 -2.37 -10.58 3.51
CA HIS A 73 -3.68 -9.92 3.43
C HIS A 73 -4.09 -9.61 1.98
N LEU A 74 -4.21 -10.67 1.17
CA LEU A 74 -4.52 -10.57 -0.27
C LEU A 74 -5.87 -9.91 -0.57
N ASP A 75 -6.82 -9.96 0.36
CA ASP A 75 -8.13 -9.31 0.23
C ASP A 75 -8.03 -7.78 -0.01
N PHE A 76 -6.89 -7.16 0.31
CA PHE A 76 -6.65 -5.72 0.11
C PHE A 76 -5.90 -5.38 -1.18
N ASP A 77 -5.64 -6.34 -2.06
CA ASP A 77 -5.03 -6.04 -3.37
C ASP A 77 -5.96 -5.22 -4.26
N GLU A 78 -7.26 -5.43 -4.13
CA GLU A 78 -8.31 -4.74 -4.90
C GLU A 78 -9.15 -3.77 -4.05
N ASP A 79 -8.79 -3.56 -2.78
CA ASP A 79 -9.51 -2.64 -1.89
C ASP A 79 -9.29 -1.19 -2.33
N GLU A 80 -10.37 -0.51 -2.72
CA GLU A 80 -10.32 0.86 -3.25
C GLU A 80 -9.71 1.84 -2.24
N LEU A 81 -9.97 1.67 -0.95
CA LEU A 81 -9.39 2.54 0.08
C LEU A 81 -7.85 2.41 0.08
N ALA A 82 -7.32 1.19 0.14
CA ALA A 82 -5.90 0.92 0.12
C ALA A 82 -5.24 1.39 -1.19
N LEU A 83 -5.87 1.16 -2.35
CA LEU A 83 -5.33 1.57 -3.64
C LEU A 83 -5.27 3.10 -3.79
N ASN A 84 -6.33 3.82 -3.39
CA ASN A 84 -6.35 5.28 -3.46
C ASN A 84 -5.31 5.92 -2.51
N HIS A 85 -5.13 5.36 -1.32
CA HIS A 85 -4.09 5.82 -0.39
C HIS A 85 -2.69 5.49 -0.90
N GLU A 86 -2.48 4.32 -1.51
CA GLU A 86 -1.20 3.96 -2.15
C GLU A 86 -0.83 4.95 -3.27
N LEU A 87 -1.79 5.37 -4.09
CA LEU A 87 -1.57 6.40 -5.12
C LEU A 87 -1.19 7.76 -4.52
N ALA A 88 -1.70 8.07 -3.33
CA ALA A 88 -1.32 9.25 -2.56
C ALA A 88 -0.01 9.08 -1.76
N GLY A 89 0.69 7.94 -1.90
CA GLY A 89 1.94 7.68 -1.20
C GLY A 89 1.75 7.28 0.28
N ILE A 90 0.56 6.84 0.65
CA ILE A 90 0.19 6.40 2.00
C ILE A 90 0.04 4.87 2.02
N GLY A 91 0.99 4.19 2.67
CA GLY A 91 0.96 2.75 2.82
C GLY A 91 0.16 2.25 4.02
N CYS A 92 -0.11 0.94 4.06
CA CYS A 92 -0.79 0.25 5.15
C CYS A 92 -0.14 0.57 6.51
N GLU A 93 1.19 0.61 6.54
CA GLU A 93 2.01 0.90 7.71
C GLU A 93 1.79 2.30 8.28
N ARG A 94 1.30 3.25 7.48
CA ARG A 94 1.02 4.60 7.94
C ARG A 94 -0.14 4.64 8.93
N CYS A 95 -1.11 3.73 8.77
CA CYS A 95 -2.28 3.62 9.64
C CYS A 95 -2.17 2.41 10.59
N HIS A 96 -1.74 1.24 10.11
CA HIS A 96 -1.66 0.01 10.92
C HIS A 96 -0.31 -0.20 11.64
N GLY A 97 0.65 0.70 11.38
CA GLY A 97 2.03 0.61 11.85
C GLY A 97 2.88 -0.40 11.09
N GLU A 98 4.20 -0.24 11.12
CA GLU A 98 5.15 -1.09 10.38
C GLU A 98 5.31 -2.51 10.95
N SER A 99 4.84 -2.73 12.19
CA SER A 99 5.04 -3.91 13.06
C SER A 99 5.82 -5.07 12.44
N LEU A 100 7.14 -5.08 12.65
CA LEU A 100 7.99 -6.19 12.24
C LEU A 100 7.57 -7.51 12.92
N ARG A 101 7.13 -7.46 14.19
CA ARG A 101 6.65 -8.64 14.90
C ARG A 101 5.43 -9.27 14.23
N HIS A 102 4.45 -8.46 13.80
CA HIS A 102 3.28 -8.97 13.10
C HIS A 102 3.66 -9.59 11.75
N ARG A 103 4.48 -8.89 10.95
CA ARG A 103 4.93 -9.38 9.64
C ARG A 103 5.83 -10.63 9.71
N SER A 104 6.44 -10.89 10.86
CA SER A 104 7.32 -12.05 11.05
C SER A 104 6.61 -13.22 11.75
N ASP A 105 5.31 -13.09 12.06
CA ASP A 105 4.54 -14.10 12.77
C ASP A 105 3.61 -14.86 11.84
N GLU A 106 4.11 -15.96 11.27
CA GLU A 106 3.33 -16.87 10.41
C GLU A 106 2.16 -17.54 11.15
N GLY A 107 2.17 -17.53 12.49
CA GLY A 107 1.08 -18.03 13.33
C GLY A 107 -0.11 -17.09 13.42
N ASN A 108 0.01 -15.84 12.94
CA ASN A 108 -1.02 -14.80 13.01
C ASN A 108 -1.57 -14.57 14.42
N ILE A 109 -0.76 -14.74 15.48
CA ILE A 109 -1.18 -14.53 16.88
C ILE A 109 -0.83 -13.13 17.38
N THR A 110 0.16 -12.51 16.76
CA THR A 110 0.63 -11.16 17.04
C THR A 110 -0.24 -10.15 16.29
N PRO A 111 -0.89 -9.19 16.97
CA PRO A 111 -1.64 -8.15 16.28
C PRO A 111 -0.70 -7.16 15.55
N PRO A 112 -1.20 -6.43 14.54
CA PRO A 112 -0.51 -5.26 14.02
C PRO A 112 -0.34 -4.20 15.12
N GLU A 113 0.48 -3.17 14.87
CA GLU A 113 0.75 -2.14 15.88
C GLU A 113 -0.52 -1.36 16.24
N LEU A 114 -1.33 -1.06 15.23
CA LEU A 114 -2.57 -0.31 15.38
C LEU A 114 -3.75 -1.07 14.78
N MET A 115 -4.77 -1.25 15.61
CA MET A 115 -6.10 -1.68 15.22
C MET A 115 -7.12 -0.62 15.63
N TYR A 116 -8.18 -0.48 14.84
CA TYR A 116 -9.16 0.57 15.04
C TYR A 116 -10.47 0.00 15.61
N PRO A 117 -10.73 0.14 16.93
CA PRO A 117 -12.09 0.08 17.43
C PRO A 117 -12.93 1.18 16.76
N LYS A 118 -14.25 1.01 16.72
CA LYS A 118 -15.14 1.82 15.87
C LYS A 118 -14.99 3.32 16.16
N GLU A 119 -14.89 3.65 17.44
CA GLU A 119 -14.78 5.00 17.99
C GLU A 119 -13.50 5.71 17.53
N ARG A 120 -12.48 4.95 17.08
CA ARG A 120 -11.21 5.50 16.58
C ARG A 120 -11.14 5.65 15.06
N ILE A 121 -12.10 5.15 14.29
CA ILE A 121 -12.05 5.16 12.82
C ILE A 121 -12.10 6.60 12.28
N ASN A 122 -13.17 7.33 12.57
CA ASN A 122 -13.36 8.71 12.08
C ASN A 122 -12.24 9.67 12.54
N PRO A 123 -11.84 9.68 13.84
CA PRO A 123 -10.71 10.48 14.27
C PRO A 123 -9.43 10.22 13.47
N THR A 124 -9.17 8.94 13.13
CA THR A 124 -7.97 8.54 12.39
C THR A 124 -7.98 9.08 10.97
N CYS A 125 -9.11 8.98 10.26
CA CYS A 125 -9.27 9.56 8.93
C CYS A 125 -9.00 11.08 8.96
N MET A 126 -9.48 11.76 10.01
CA MET A 126 -9.33 13.20 10.19
C MET A 126 -7.91 13.67 10.53
N MET A 127 -6.94 12.77 10.73
CA MET A 127 -5.52 13.15 10.83
C MET A 127 -4.96 13.70 9.52
N CYS A 128 -5.48 13.21 8.38
CA CYS A 128 -5.09 13.65 7.03
C CYS A 128 -6.23 14.34 6.28
N HIS A 129 -7.49 14.11 6.66
CA HIS A 129 -8.68 14.75 6.12
C HIS A 129 -9.32 15.68 7.15
N PRO A 130 -8.72 16.85 7.43
CA PRO A 130 -9.17 17.70 8.53
C PRO A 130 -10.58 18.24 8.26
N ARG A 131 -11.38 18.36 9.33
CA ARG A 131 -12.81 18.73 9.29
C ARG A 131 -13.11 19.93 8.38
N HIS A 132 -12.34 21.01 8.52
CA HIS A 132 -12.54 22.24 7.74
C HIS A 132 -12.31 22.08 6.23
N GLU A 133 -11.59 21.04 5.81
CA GLU A 133 -11.39 20.73 4.39
C GLU A 133 -12.47 19.82 3.82
N ILE A 134 -13.29 19.18 4.66
CA ILE A 134 -14.28 18.18 4.23
C ILE A 134 -15.72 18.50 4.65
N GLU A 135 -15.93 19.56 5.41
CA GLU A 135 -17.26 19.98 5.91
C GLU A 135 -18.25 20.40 4.82
N HIS A 136 -17.74 20.77 3.65
CA HIS A 136 -18.54 21.20 2.51
C HIS A 136 -18.88 20.05 1.56
N VAL A 137 -18.34 18.84 1.79
CA VAL A 137 -18.64 17.66 0.98
C VAL A 137 -20.01 17.12 1.37
N GLU A 138 -20.82 16.84 0.37
CA GLU A 138 -22.15 16.26 0.55
C GLU A 138 -22.09 14.97 1.40
N ASP A 139 -23.10 14.74 2.22
CA ASP A 139 -23.24 13.56 3.10
C ASP A 139 -22.18 13.39 4.21
N HIS A 140 -21.19 14.28 4.35
CA HIS A 140 -20.24 14.24 5.47
C HIS A 140 -20.81 14.80 6.78
N GLN A 141 -21.79 15.72 6.71
CA GLN A 141 -22.32 16.41 7.90
C GLN A 141 -22.70 15.47 9.06
N PRO A 142 -23.43 14.34 8.86
CA PRO A 142 -23.79 13.45 9.96
C PRO A 142 -22.58 12.80 10.65
N ILE A 143 -21.51 12.52 9.90
CA ILE A 143 -20.26 11.96 10.43
C ILE A 143 -19.47 13.05 11.16
N LEU A 144 -19.50 14.29 10.66
CA LEU A 144 -18.77 15.39 11.27
C LEU A 144 -19.43 15.88 12.57
N GLU A 145 -20.75 15.84 12.68
CA GLU A 145 -21.46 16.21 13.92
C GLU A 145 -21.26 15.19 15.05
N THR A 146 -21.02 13.92 14.70
CA THR A 146 -20.90 12.80 15.65
C THR A 146 -19.46 12.31 15.85
N GLY A 147 -18.59 12.59 14.88
CA GLY A 147 -17.23 12.10 14.85
C GLY A 147 -16.33 12.96 15.73
N LEU A 148 -15.83 12.36 16.79
CA LEU A 148 -14.75 12.92 17.59
C LEU A 148 -13.50 13.08 16.71
N SER A 149 -12.81 14.21 16.81
CA SER A 149 -11.43 14.31 16.30
C SER A 149 -10.44 13.73 17.32
N ILE A 150 -9.24 13.31 16.90
CA ILE A 150 -8.21 12.83 17.85
C ILE A 150 -7.74 13.93 18.83
N PHE A 151 -8.15 15.18 18.58
CA PHE A 151 -7.85 16.34 19.40
C PHE A 151 -8.99 16.68 20.37
N GLU A 152 -10.14 16.03 20.23
CA GLU A 152 -11.29 16.15 21.13
C GLU A 152 -11.20 15.09 22.23
N ASN A 153 -11.35 15.50 23.49
CA ASN A 153 -11.24 14.63 24.67
C ASN A 153 -12.61 14.11 25.15
N GLU A 154 -13.68 14.38 24.41
CA GLU A 154 -15.02 13.90 24.78
C GLU A 154 -15.15 12.43 24.41
N GLU A 155 -15.68 11.62 25.33
CA GLU A 155 -16.03 10.24 24.99
C GLU A 155 -17.33 10.24 24.20
N PRO A 156 -17.47 9.41 23.15
CA PRO A 156 -18.70 9.34 22.39
C PRO A 156 -19.81 8.88 23.33
N ASP A 157 -20.97 9.51 23.26
CA ASP A 157 -22.09 9.09 24.09
C ASP A 157 -22.44 7.62 23.79
N GLU A 158 -22.73 6.83 24.83
CA GLU A 158 -22.96 5.38 24.70
C GLU A 158 -24.16 5.03 23.77
N GLU A 159 -25.06 5.99 23.53
CA GLU A 159 -26.27 5.84 22.71
C GLU A 159 -25.99 6.16 21.22
N ALA A 160 -25.06 7.08 20.94
CA ALA A 160 -24.55 7.43 19.62
C ALA A 160 -23.66 6.32 19.04
N GLY A 161 -23.01 5.52 19.87
CA GLY A 161 -22.14 4.41 19.43
C GLY A 161 -22.82 3.37 18.52
N HIS A 162 -24.15 3.22 18.61
CA HIS A 162 -24.92 2.27 17.80
C HIS A 162 -25.56 2.88 16.53
N THR A 163 -25.63 4.20 16.41
CA THR A 163 -26.22 4.90 15.25
C THR A 163 -25.20 5.71 14.44
N ALA A 164 -23.98 5.88 14.96
CA ALA A 164 -22.90 6.60 14.30
C ALA A 164 -22.51 5.94 12.96
N LYS A 165 -22.38 6.78 11.93
CA LYS A 165 -21.80 6.44 10.63
C LYS A 165 -20.28 6.57 10.70
N TYR A 166 -19.58 5.68 10.00
CA TYR A 166 -18.12 5.71 9.92
C TYR A 166 -17.66 6.05 8.51
N CYS A 167 -16.52 6.72 8.35
CA CYS A 167 -15.94 7.04 7.04
C CYS A 167 -15.81 5.78 6.16
N THR A 168 -15.45 4.65 6.77
CA THR A 168 -15.34 3.35 6.10
C THR A 168 -16.66 2.77 5.63
N ASP A 169 -17.81 3.23 6.12
CA ASP A 169 -19.11 2.74 5.63
C ASP A 169 -19.34 3.10 4.15
N CYS A 170 -18.72 4.19 3.68
CA CYS A 170 -18.81 4.66 2.29
C CYS A 170 -17.46 4.59 1.56
N HIS A 171 -16.34 4.98 2.19
CA HIS A 171 -15.03 5.09 1.52
C HIS A 171 -14.19 3.81 1.56
N GLY A 172 -14.57 2.83 2.39
CA GLY A 172 -13.85 1.56 2.50
C GLY A 172 -14.76 0.46 3.03
N PRO A 173 -15.92 0.21 2.39
CA PRO A 173 -16.90 -0.76 2.90
C PRO A 173 -16.31 -2.17 3.02
N ASP A 174 -15.32 -2.47 2.17
CA ASP A 174 -14.59 -3.73 2.11
C ASP A 174 -13.20 -3.68 2.76
N HIS A 175 -12.81 -2.53 3.34
CA HIS A 175 -11.54 -2.35 4.05
C HIS A 175 -11.56 -3.02 5.44
N ARG A 176 -11.78 -4.33 5.43
CA ARG A 176 -11.83 -5.20 6.60
C ARG A 176 -11.46 -6.62 6.19
N MET A 177 -10.77 -7.33 7.08
CA MET A 177 -10.60 -8.78 6.94
C MET A 177 -11.96 -9.49 6.97
N GLN A 178 -12.33 -10.14 5.86
CA GLN A 178 -13.62 -10.83 5.72
C GLN A 178 -13.65 -12.15 6.50
N VAL A 179 -12.51 -12.85 6.54
CA VAL A 179 -12.33 -14.08 7.33
C VAL A 179 -11.24 -13.84 8.37
N ARG A 180 -11.52 -14.24 9.62
CA ARG A 180 -10.58 -14.13 10.74
C ARG A 180 -10.53 -15.42 11.52
N THR A 181 -9.35 -16.03 11.58
CA THR A 181 -9.08 -17.21 12.42
C THR A 181 -8.71 -16.82 13.85
N VAL A 182 -8.12 -15.64 14.02
CA VAL A 182 -7.78 -15.04 15.31
C VAL A 182 -8.56 -13.74 15.46
N ARG A 183 -9.08 -13.49 16.66
CA ARG A 183 -9.78 -12.24 17.01
C ARG A 183 -9.03 -11.57 18.14
N TRP A 184 -8.82 -10.26 17.99
CA TRP A 184 -8.22 -9.43 19.03
C TRP A 184 -9.20 -8.37 19.50
N ASN A 185 -9.05 -7.97 20.75
CA ASN A 185 -9.55 -6.70 21.23
C ASN A 185 -8.81 -5.61 20.47
N LYS A 186 -9.53 -4.85 19.64
CA LYS A 186 -8.93 -3.85 18.77
C LYS A 186 -8.29 -2.69 19.53
N ALA A 187 -8.71 -2.43 20.77
CA ALA A 187 -8.13 -1.38 21.60
C ALA A 187 -6.85 -1.82 22.31
N THR A 188 -6.74 -3.08 22.73
CA THR A 188 -5.64 -3.58 23.58
C THR A 188 -4.66 -4.51 22.86
N GLY A 189 -5.06 -5.12 21.74
CA GLY A 189 -4.27 -6.15 21.06
C GLY A 189 -4.37 -7.55 21.68
N GLU A 190 -5.12 -7.71 22.77
CA GLU A 190 -5.27 -9.01 23.44
C GLU A 190 -6.17 -9.95 22.63
N ILE A 191 -5.85 -11.25 22.61
CA ILE A 191 -6.67 -12.26 21.93
C ILE A 191 -8.00 -12.44 22.67
N ILE A 192 -9.10 -12.41 21.91
CA ILE A 192 -10.46 -12.72 22.39
C ILE A 192 -10.73 -14.20 22.09
N LYS A 193 -11.19 -14.93 23.10
CA LYS A 193 -11.60 -16.33 22.99
C LYS A 193 -13.03 -16.48 22.47
#